data_AF-A0AAU5CA52-F1
#
_entry.id   AF-A0AAU5CA52-F1
#
_cell.length_a   1.000
_cell.length_b   1.000
_cell.length_c   1.000
_cell.angle_alpha   90.00
_cell.angle_beta   90.00
_cell.angle_gamma   90.00
#
_symmetry.space_group_name_H-M   'P 1'
#
loop_
_entity.id
_entity.type
_entity.pdbx_description
1 polymer ?
#
loop_
_entity_poly.entity_id
_entity_poly.type
_entity_poly.pdbx_seq_one_letter_code
_entity_poly.pdbx_strand_id
1 'polypeptide(L)'
;MNPTRLDGGMVRRKKAKVERPVWGIPKGIVLLATPEGWRTSVLTTEGGMLCGRLDVPINTDPQDARAAAALMVTELARDFHNRDVEVSWDPPQKPWSWTAQVTLAADGEPPSPDAEG
;
A
#
# COMPACT_ATOMS: atom_id res chain seq x y z
N MET A 1 -5.13 -45.89 -38.58
CA MET A 1 -5.70 -44.75 -37.84
C MET A 1 -4.97 -44.63 -36.50
N ASN A 2 -4.28 -43.52 -36.27
CA ASN A 2 -3.65 -43.04 -35.03
C ASN A 2 -3.33 -41.54 -35.28
N PRO A 3 -3.15 -40.64 -34.28
CA PRO A 3 -2.85 -40.88 -32.87
C PRO A 3 -3.72 -40.01 -31.91
N THR A 4 -3.52 -40.02 -30.59
CA THR A 4 -2.81 -38.92 -29.90
C THR A 4 -2.47 -39.32 -28.46
N ARG A 5 -1.17 -39.38 -28.16
CA ARG A 5 -0.60 -39.26 -26.82
C ARG A 5 -0.76 -37.81 -26.35
N LEU A 6 -1.35 -37.60 -25.17
CA LEU A 6 -1.27 -36.31 -24.48
C LEU A 6 -0.05 -36.34 -23.55
N ASP A 7 0.98 -35.63 -23.96
CA ASP A 7 2.16 -35.29 -23.18
C ASP A 7 1.78 -34.24 -22.12
N GLY A 8 1.88 -34.62 -20.84
CA GLY A 8 1.65 -33.77 -19.69
C GLY A 8 2.82 -32.83 -19.45
N GLY A 9 2.95 -31.81 -20.29
CA GLY A 9 3.92 -30.73 -20.10
C GLY A 9 3.49 -29.78 -18.97
N MET A 10 3.94 -30.05 -17.75
CA MET A 10 3.83 -29.11 -16.63
C MET A 10 4.56 -27.81 -17.00
N VAL A 11 3.79 -26.80 -17.40
CA VAL A 11 4.31 -25.46 -17.67
C VAL A 11 4.85 -24.87 -16.37
N ARG A 12 6.17 -24.99 -16.16
CA ARG A 12 6.89 -24.14 -15.20
C ARG A 12 6.57 -22.70 -15.58
N ARG A 13 5.72 -22.03 -14.78
CA ARG A 13 5.49 -20.59 -14.91
C ARG A 13 6.84 -19.92 -14.78
N LYS A 14 7.33 -19.48 -15.93
CA LYS A 14 8.49 -18.61 -16.08
C LYS A 14 8.11 -17.38 -15.28
N LYS A 15 8.82 -17.12 -14.17
CA LYS A 15 8.73 -15.86 -13.44
C LYS A 15 8.98 -14.78 -14.48
N ALA A 16 7.91 -14.17 -14.98
CA ALA A 16 8.00 -12.98 -15.79
C ALA A 16 8.87 -12.03 -14.98
N LYS A 17 9.95 -11.57 -15.60
CA LYS A 17 10.78 -10.50 -15.07
C LYS A 17 9.80 -9.34 -14.91
N VAL A 18 9.29 -9.15 -13.70
CA VAL A 18 8.27 -8.16 -13.38
C VAL A 18 8.86 -6.85 -13.86
N GLU A 19 8.35 -6.33 -14.98
CA GLU A 19 8.56 -4.94 -15.34
C GLU A 19 8.18 -4.19 -14.08
N ARG A 20 9.16 -3.50 -13.48
CA ARG A 20 8.95 -2.76 -12.24
C ARG A 20 7.67 -1.97 -12.45
N PRO A 21 6.58 -2.32 -11.75
CA PRO A 21 5.34 -1.67 -12.04
C PRO A 21 5.53 -0.18 -11.78
N VAL A 22 4.88 0.65 -12.60
CA VAL A 22 5.03 2.11 -12.64
C VAL A 22 4.45 2.78 -11.39
N TRP A 23 4.37 2.05 -10.27
CA TRP A 23 4.05 2.59 -8.97
C TRP A 23 5.28 3.40 -8.54
N GLY A 24 5.15 4.72 -8.46
CA GLY A 24 6.16 5.56 -7.82
C GLY A 24 6.12 5.37 -6.30
N ILE A 25 7.18 5.78 -5.59
CA ILE A 25 7.23 5.69 -4.13
C ILE A 25 6.06 6.47 -3.52
N PRO A 26 5.25 5.87 -2.64
CA PRO A 26 4.14 6.57 -2.01
C PRO A 26 4.67 7.73 -1.16
N LYS A 27 4.08 8.91 -1.36
CA LYS A 27 4.40 10.18 -0.67
C LYS A 27 3.23 10.67 0.19
N GLY A 28 2.00 10.34 -0.20
CA GLY A 28 0.81 10.75 0.53
C GLY A 28 -0.38 9.88 0.20
N ILE A 29 -1.42 9.95 1.02
CA ILE A 29 -2.70 9.30 0.77
C ILE A 29 -3.85 10.22 1.14
N VAL A 30 -4.89 10.19 0.33
CA VAL A 30 -6.20 10.76 0.64
C VAL A 30 -7.18 9.61 0.82
N LEU A 31 -7.85 9.59 1.97
CA LEU A 31 -8.94 8.68 2.27
C LEU A 31 -10.25 9.45 2.24
N LEU A 32 -11.22 8.93 1.48
CA LEU A 32 -12.54 9.51 1.30
C LEU A 32 -13.61 8.50 1.72
N ALA A 33 -14.50 8.92 2.61
CA ALA A 33 -15.72 8.18 2.89
C ALA A 33 -16.78 8.56 1.85
N THR A 34 -17.32 7.57 1.14
CA THR A 34 -18.44 7.76 0.21
C THR A 34 -19.61 6.85 0.59
N PRO A 35 -20.84 7.15 0.12
CA PRO A 35 -21.99 6.26 0.30
C PRO A 35 -21.84 4.87 -0.35
N GLU A 36 -20.78 4.65 -1.13
CA GLU A 36 -20.45 3.38 -1.79
C GLU A 36 -19.25 2.69 -1.14
N GLY A 37 -18.77 3.22 -0.01
CA GLY A 37 -17.63 2.72 0.75
C GLY A 37 -16.44 3.67 0.74
N TRP A 38 -15.28 3.11 1.00
CA TRP A 38 -14.05 3.87 1.21
C TRP A 38 -13.23 3.97 -0.06
N ARG A 39 -12.79 5.19 -0.39
CA ARG A 39 -11.97 5.50 -1.57
C ARG A 39 -10.60 5.99 -1.12
N THR A 40 -9.56 5.53 -1.82
CA THR A 40 -8.18 5.93 -1.54
C THR A 40 -7.54 6.52 -2.77
N SER A 41 -6.82 7.62 -2.60
CA SER A 41 -5.95 8.19 -3.63
C SER A 41 -4.53 8.28 -3.07
N VAL A 42 -3.64 7.41 -3.54
CA VAL A 42 -2.23 7.43 -3.15
C VAL A 42 -1.47 8.33 -4.10
N LEU A 43 -0.78 9.32 -3.54
CA LEU A 43 0.11 10.22 -4.26
C LEU A 43 1.53 9.64 -4.24
N THR A 44 2.19 9.64 -5.39
CA THR A 44 3.57 9.15 -5.52
C THR A 44 4.55 10.32 -5.68
N THR A 45 5.80 10.11 -5.32
CA THR A 45 6.86 11.13 -5.45
C THR A 45 7.08 11.60 -6.89
N GLU A 46 6.78 10.75 -7.87
CA GLU A 46 6.94 11.03 -9.30
C GLU A 46 5.75 11.83 -9.88
N GLY A 47 4.79 12.23 -9.05
CA GLY A 47 3.59 12.97 -9.47
C GLY A 47 2.47 12.08 -9.99
N GLY A 48 2.63 10.75 -9.97
CA GLY A 48 1.57 9.78 -10.25
C GLY A 48 0.55 9.69 -9.11
N MET A 49 -0.69 9.36 -9.44
CA MET A 49 -1.78 9.16 -8.49
C MET A 49 -2.47 7.81 -8.74
N LEU A 50 -2.70 7.06 -7.66
CA LEU A 50 -3.29 5.73 -7.71
C LEU A 50 -4.63 5.75 -6.95
N CYS A 51 -5.72 5.56 -7.68
CA CYS A 51 -7.06 5.57 -7.09
C CYS A 51 -7.56 4.13 -6.89
N GLY A 52 -8.17 3.87 -5.74
CA GLY A 52 -8.63 2.54 -5.36
C GLY A 52 -9.82 2.54 -4.41
N ARG A 53 -10.32 1.34 -4.11
CA ARG A 53 -11.22 1.09 -2.98
C ARG A 53 -10.38 0.59 -1.82
N LEU A 54 -10.73 1.00 -0.61
CA LEU A 54 -10.26 0.30 0.58
C LEU A 54 -11.17 -0.89 0.85
N ASP A 55 -10.58 -2.08 1.04
CA ASP A 55 -11.31 -3.33 1.27
C ASP A 55 -11.78 -3.45 2.73
N VAL A 56 -12.64 -2.52 3.14
CA VAL A 56 -13.28 -2.51 4.46
C VAL A 56 -14.78 -2.24 4.31
N PRO A 57 -15.62 -2.70 5.26
CA PRO A 57 -17.04 -2.39 5.28
C PRO A 57 -17.33 -0.89 5.16
N ILE A 58 -18.45 -0.55 4.53
CA ILE A 58 -18.85 0.86 4.36
C ILE A 58 -19.04 1.58 5.70
N ASN A 59 -19.50 0.87 6.74
CA ASN A 59 -19.77 1.43 8.07
C ASN A 59 -18.57 1.34 9.02
N THR A 60 -17.37 1.03 8.51
CA THR A 60 -16.15 1.03 9.32
C THR A 60 -15.91 2.41 9.94
N ASP A 61 -15.42 2.44 11.18
CA ASP A 61 -15.09 3.71 11.84
C ASP A 61 -13.96 4.44 11.07
N PRO A 62 -13.99 5.78 10.95
CA PRO A 62 -12.94 6.51 10.26
C PRO A 62 -11.53 6.29 10.82
N GLN A 63 -11.38 5.96 12.10
CA GLN A 63 -10.09 5.59 12.67
C GLN A 63 -9.61 4.24 12.13
N ASP A 64 -10.48 3.23 12.10
CA ASP A 64 -10.15 1.90 11.58
C ASP A 64 -9.91 1.94 10.06
N ALA A 65 -10.68 2.74 9.33
CA ALA A 65 -10.47 2.95 7.89
C ALA A 65 -9.12 3.64 7.61
N ARG A 66 -8.72 4.60 8.45
CA ARG A 66 -7.38 5.22 8.38
C ARG A 66 -6.27 4.22 8.68
N ALA A 67 -6.44 3.36 9.69
CA ALA A 67 -5.47 2.32 10.01
C ALA A 67 -5.31 1.31 8.85
N ALA A 68 -6.43 0.83 8.29
CA ALA A 68 -6.40 -0.07 7.14
C ALA A 68 -5.77 0.58 5.89
N ALA A 69 -6.07 1.87 5.63
CA ALA A 69 -5.45 2.62 4.54
C ALA A 69 -3.93 2.81 4.74
N ALA A 70 -3.49 3.03 5.98
CA ALA A 70 -2.07 3.12 6.30
C ALA A 70 -1.36 1.78 6.05
N LEU A 71 -1.92 0.66 6.53
CA LEU A 71 -1.39 -0.68 6.27
C LEU A 71 -1.29 -0.97 4.77
N MET A 72 -2.32 -0.65 3.99
CA MET A 72 -2.30 -0.82 2.54
C MET A 72 -1.12 -0.06 1.88
N VAL A 73 -0.84 1.17 2.32
CA VAL A 73 0.29 1.97 1.80
C VAL A 73 1.64 1.40 2.23
N THR A 74 1.76 0.96 3.48
CA THR A 74 2.98 0.33 3.99
C THR A 74 3.29 -0.96 3.23
N GLU A 75 2.29 -1.81 3.00
CA GLU A 75 2.46 -3.03 2.20
C GLU A 75 2.82 -2.70 0.74
N LEU A 76 2.18 -1.69 0.13
CA LEU A 76 2.54 -1.22 -1.22
C LEU A 76 4.02 -0.79 -1.30
N ALA A 77 4.49 -0.02 -0.32
CA ALA A 77 5.89 0.41 -0.27
C ALA A 77 6.85 -0.78 -0.05
N ARG A 78 6.45 -1.74 0.77
CA ARG A 78 7.26 -2.92 1.07
C ARG A 78 7.33 -3.88 -0.11
N ASP A 79 6.21 -4.26 -0.71
CA ASP A 79 6.14 -5.22 -1.81
C ASP A 79 6.78 -4.70 -3.10
N PHE A 80 6.57 -3.42 -3.44
CA PHE A 80 7.04 -2.86 -4.71
C PHE A 80 8.38 -2.13 -4.61
N HIS A 81 8.71 -1.58 -3.44
CA HIS A 81 9.92 -0.77 -3.24
C HIS A 81 10.87 -1.30 -2.18
N ASN A 82 10.51 -2.36 -1.45
CA ASN A 82 11.28 -2.89 -0.32
C ASN A 82 11.67 -1.77 0.66
N ARG A 83 10.72 -0.88 0.93
CA ARG A 83 10.88 0.27 1.83
C ARG A 83 9.85 0.20 2.93
N ASP A 84 10.32 0.44 4.16
CA ASP A 84 9.44 0.66 5.28
C ASP A 84 9.01 2.14 5.31
N VAL A 85 7.73 2.37 5.51
CA VAL A 85 7.13 3.71 5.48
C VAL A 85 6.15 3.87 6.61
N GLU A 86 6.16 5.06 7.19
CA GLU A 86 5.21 5.49 8.19
C GLU A 86 4.18 6.44 7.57
N VAL A 87 2.94 6.31 8.02
CA VAL A 87 1.81 7.12 7.55
C VAL A 87 1.35 8.03 8.68
N SER A 88 1.54 9.33 8.51
CA SER A 88 1.14 10.38 9.45
C SER A 88 -0.12 11.10 8.96
N TRP A 89 -1.24 10.91 9.65
CA TRP A 89 -2.52 11.54 9.31
C TRP A 89 -2.57 13.00 9.75
N ASP A 90 -2.94 13.89 8.84
CA ASP A 90 -3.20 15.29 9.13
C ASP A 90 -4.49 15.45 9.97
N PRO A 91 -4.63 16.56 10.72
CA PRO A 91 -5.88 16.89 11.38
C PRO A 91 -7.04 16.93 10.36
N PRO A 92 -8.17 16.27 10.65
CA PRO A 92 -9.27 16.16 9.70
C PRO A 92 -9.83 17.52 9.34
N GLN A 93 -9.68 17.90 8.07
CA GLN A 93 -10.22 19.16 7.55
C GLN A 93 -11.72 19.04 7.20
N LYS A 94 -12.17 17.82 6.87
CA LYS A 94 -13.56 17.50 6.53
C LYS A 94 -13.94 16.17 7.18
N PRO A 95 -15.21 15.97 7.57
CA PRO A 95 -15.63 14.74 8.24
C PRO A 95 -15.72 13.51 7.34
N TRP A 96 -15.53 13.66 6.02
CA TRP A 96 -15.53 12.58 5.03
C TRP A 96 -14.21 12.48 4.25
N SER A 97 -13.20 13.28 4.61
CA SER A 97 -11.92 13.34 3.90
C SER A 97 -10.76 13.51 4.87
N TRP A 98 -9.80 12.60 4.78
CA TRP A 98 -8.59 12.60 5.57
C TRP A 98 -7.38 12.53 4.64
N THR A 99 -6.36 13.33 4.93
CA THR A 99 -5.08 13.30 4.24
C THR A 99 -4.01 12.76 5.18
N ALA A 100 -3.04 12.05 4.63
CA ALA A 100 -1.86 11.63 5.35
C ALA A 100 -0.62 11.84 4.49
N GLN A 101 0.48 12.15 5.16
CA GLN A 101 1.81 12.15 4.58
C GLN A 101 2.46 10.78 4.80
N VAL A 102 3.20 10.32 3.81
CA VAL A 102 3.97 9.06 3.88
C VAL A 102 5.44 9.43 3.93
N THR A 103 6.10 9.03 5.01
CA THR A 103 7.53 9.24 5.22
C THR A 103 8.24 7.90 5.23
N LEU A 104 9.48 7.85 4.75
CA LEU A 104 10.30 6.67 4.94
C LEU A 104 10.49 6.47 6.44
N ALA A 105 10.19 5.28 6.94
CA ALA A 105 10.57 4.93 8.28
C ALA A 105 12.10 4.98 8.33
N ALA A 106 12.65 5.73 9.29
CA ALA A 106 14.07 5.68 9.53
C ALA A 106 14.41 4.22 9.79
N ASP A 107 15.34 3.65 9.01
CA ASP A 107 15.91 2.34 9.28
C ASP A 107 16.37 2.39 10.73
N GLY A 108 15.73 1.60 11.59
CA GLY A 108 15.90 1.73 13.02
C GLY A 108 17.37 1.53 13.36
N GLU A 109 18.07 2.63 13.67
CA GLU A 109 19.04 2.56 14.73
C GLU A 109 18.20 2.22 15.97
N PRO A 110 18.29 0.99 16.52
CA PRO A 110 17.65 0.71 17.80
C PRO A 110 18.16 1.77 18.79
N PRO A 111 17.34 2.29 19.71
CA PRO A 111 17.90 3.09 20.79
C PRO A 111 18.90 2.20 21.51
N SER A 112 20.20 2.48 21.31
CA SER A 112 21.27 1.78 22.01
C SER A 112 20.97 1.85 23.50
N PRO A 113 20.83 0.73 24.21
CA PRO A 113 20.76 0.73 25.65
C PRO A 113 22.19 0.88 26.20
N ASP A 114 22.76 2.07 26.06
CA ASP A 114 23.95 2.49 26.82
C ASP A 114 23.43 3.48 27.90
N ALA A 115 23.10 3.02 29.10
CA ALA A 115 24.00 2.68 30.21
C ALA A 115 24.53 3.92 30.96
N GLU A 116 23.94 4.18 32.13
CA GLU A 116 24.58 4.68 33.37
C GLU A 116 23.43 4.94 34.38
N GLY A 117 23.47 4.56 35.65
CA GLY A 117 24.52 4.02 36.51
C GLY A 117 24.02 4.14 37.95
#